data_AF-A0A954NSS3-F1
#
_entry.id   AF-A0A954NSS3-F1
#
_cell.length_a   1.000
_cell.length_b   1.000
_cell.length_c   1.000
_cell.angle_alpha   90.00
_cell.angle_beta   90.00
_cell.angle_gamma   90.00
#
_symmetry.space_group_name_H-M   'P 1'
#
loop_
_entity.id
_entity.type
_entity.pdbx_description
1 polymer ?
#
loop_
_entity_poly.entity_id
_entity_poly.type
_entity_poly.pdbx_seq_one_letter_code
_entity_poly.pdbx_strand_id
1 'polypeptide(L)'
;MSKFGPILVVLVAILSIGFMGFAGVATFGGPNWGAIAGSMTDYQFIRNPGPEPTWSAISRSDDNLKTSAVLPEVIVSALDHKQAELKTTLDELNADQPKVQQNLDDINRRIEVDKPALDAHLADQAQLLLELGEQAANLSRQVVQKTQEGSAIEKVVSDRRSDVFRQQNQLEVLRADQARIEQITRQMTDLIEQIDTDLDKARRREKQLRQRLGEDY
;
A
#
# COMPACT_ATOMS: atom_id res chain seq x y z
N MET A 1 -104.99 47.21 -15.51
CA MET A 1 -104.20 46.26 -16.32
C MET A 1 -102.72 46.56 -16.17
N SER A 2 -101.92 45.50 -16.01
CA SER A 2 -100.53 45.39 -16.48
C SER A 2 -99.47 46.36 -15.93
N LYS A 3 -98.95 46.10 -14.73
CA LYS A 3 -97.56 46.49 -14.35
C LYS A 3 -96.65 45.30 -13.98
N PHE A 4 -97.22 44.12 -13.75
CA PHE A 4 -96.44 42.89 -13.43
C PHE A 4 -96.01 42.09 -14.66
N GLY A 5 -96.73 42.21 -15.78
CA GLY A 5 -96.41 41.51 -17.04
C GLY A 5 -95.01 41.84 -17.60
N PRO A 6 -94.62 43.12 -17.72
CA PRO A 6 -93.32 43.47 -18.30
C PRO A 6 -92.13 42.98 -17.47
N ILE A 7 -92.26 43.02 -16.14
CA ILE A 7 -91.20 42.62 -15.21
C ILE A 7 -91.00 41.09 -15.24
N LEU A 8 -92.09 40.34 -15.30
CA LEU A 8 -92.03 38.87 -15.37
C LEU A 8 -91.43 38.39 -16.70
N VAL A 9 -91.73 39.05 -17.81
CA VAL A 9 -91.17 38.74 -19.13
C VAL A 9 -89.65 38.99 -19.18
N VAL A 10 -89.18 40.10 -18.61
CA VAL A 10 -87.75 40.41 -18.54
C VAL A 10 -87.00 39.39 -17.67
N LEU A 11 -87.59 38.99 -16.54
CA LEU A 11 -86.96 38.03 -15.62
C LEU A 11 -86.88 36.61 -16.22
N VAL A 12 -87.93 36.16 -16.92
CA VAL A 12 -87.94 34.87 -17.63
C VAL A 12 -86.97 34.87 -18.82
N ALA A 13 -86.83 35.99 -19.53
CA ALA A 13 -85.86 36.12 -20.62
C ALA A 13 -84.42 36.05 -20.10
N ILE A 14 -84.09 36.72 -18.99
CA ILE A 14 -82.76 36.68 -18.38
C ILE A 14 -82.44 35.27 -17.86
N LEU A 15 -83.39 34.61 -17.19
CA LEU A 15 -83.21 33.23 -16.74
C LEU A 15 -83.03 32.25 -17.91
N SER A 16 -83.76 32.43 -19.01
CA SER A 16 -83.62 31.57 -20.20
C SER A 16 -82.28 31.79 -20.90
N ILE A 17 -81.80 33.04 -20.99
CA ILE A 17 -80.47 33.35 -21.53
C ILE A 17 -79.37 32.78 -20.62
N GLY A 18 -79.53 32.88 -19.29
CA GLY A 18 -78.62 32.26 -18.33
C GLY A 18 -78.58 30.74 -18.44
N PHE A 19 -79.74 30.09 -18.58
CA PHE A 19 -79.83 28.64 -18.76
C PHE A 19 -79.26 28.19 -20.12
N MET A 20 -79.46 28.98 -21.18
CA MET A 20 -78.90 28.70 -22.51
C MET A 20 -77.38 28.92 -22.55
N GLY A 21 -76.87 29.92 -21.82
CA GLY A 21 -75.44 30.12 -21.61
C GLY A 21 -74.79 28.99 -20.83
N PHE A 22 -75.42 28.54 -19.74
CA PHE A 22 -74.93 27.40 -18.95
C PHE A 22 -75.02 26.07 -19.72
N ALA A 23 -76.11 25.83 -20.44
CA ALA A 23 -76.26 24.66 -21.31
C ALA A 23 -75.25 24.67 -22.47
N GLY A 24 -74.96 25.85 -23.04
CA GLY A 24 -73.95 26.02 -24.09
C GLY A 24 -72.52 25.73 -23.60
N VAL A 25 -72.16 26.20 -22.41
CA VAL A 25 -70.84 25.88 -21.80
C VAL A 25 -70.77 24.41 -21.36
N ALA A 26 -71.85 23.81 -20.88
CA ALA A 26 -71.89 22.39 -20.55
C ALA A 26 -71.81 21.48 -21.79
N THR A 27 -72.30 21.93 -22.95
CA THR A 27 -72.26 21.16 -24.22
C THR A 27 -70.99 21.40 -25.04
N PHE A 28 -70.36 22.57 -24.97
CA PHE A 28 -69.20 22.91 -25.81
C PHE A 28 -67.91 23.31 -25.03
N GLY A 29 -67.95 23.44 -23.70
CA GLY A 29 -66.83 23.90 -22.87
C GLY A 29 -66.12 22.83 -22.05
N GLY A 30 -66.40 21.55 -22.28
CA GLY A 30 -65.71 20.46 -21.59
C GLY A 30 -64.24 20.32 -22.03
N PRO A 31 -63.33 19.84 -21.16
CA PRO A 31 -61.96 19.52 -21.55
C PRO A 31 -61.93 18.61 -22.79
N ASN A 32 -60.94 18.79 -23.67
CA ASN A 32 -60.74 17.87 -24.80
C ASN A 32 -60.16 16.54 -24.29
N TRP A 33 -61.04 15.68 -23.79
CA TRP A 33 -60.71 14.37 -23.22
C TRP A 33 -60.00 13.46 -24.21
N GLY A 34 -60.30 13.58 -25.51
CA GLY A 34 -59.58 12.84 -26.55
C GLY A 34 -58.11 13.25 -26.68
N ALA A 35 -57.81 14.55 -26.58
CA ALA A 35 -56.42 15.02 -26.57
C ALA A 35 -55.68 14.64 -25.28
N ILE A 36 -56.38 14.67 -24.14
CA ILE A 36 -55.82 14.26 -22.84
C ILE A 36 -55.50 12.76 -22.84
N ALA A 37 -56.41 11.91 -23.33
CA ALA A 37 -56.17 10.48 -23.50
C ALA A 37 -55.00 10.21 -24.46
N GLY A 38 -54.91 10.97 -25.57
CA GLY A 38 -53.80 10.87 -26.52
C GLY A 38 -52.44 11.31 -25.96
N SER A 39 -52.41 12.14 -24.92
CA SER A 39 -51.18 12.58 -24.24
C SER A 39 -50.65 11.57 -23.20
N MET A 40 -51.46 10.56 -22.84
CA MET A 40 -51.12 9.55 -21.84
C MET A 40 -50.54 8.31 -22.50
N THR A 41 -49.27 8.37 -22.89
CA THR A 41 -48.58 7.27 -23.59
C THR A 41 -48.41 5.98 -22.77
N ASP A 42 -48.56 6.07 -21.44
CA ASP A 42 -48.43 4.93 -20.52
C ASP A 42 -49.78 4.26 -20.19
N TYR A 43 -50.88 4.75 -20.78
CA TYR A 43 -52.23 4.24 -20.56
C TYR A 43 -52.93 3.96 -21.89
N GLN A 44 -53.65 2.85 -21.98
CA GLN A 44 -54.46 2.50 -23.13
C GLN A 44 -55.94 2.60 -22.78
N PHE A 45 -56.68 3.39 -23.56
CA PHE A 45 -58.12 3.56 -23.43
C PHE A 45 -58.84 2.75 -24.50
N ILE A 46 -59.60 1.73 -24.08
CA ILE A 46 -60.30 0.80 -24.97
C ILE A 46 -61.80 0.99 -24.81
N ARG A 47 -62.52 1.00 -25.94
CA ARG A 47 -63.99 0.98 -25.96
C ARG A 47 -64.46 -0.46 -26.18
N ASN A 48 -65.18 -1.01 -25.23
CA ASN A 48 -65.74 -2.35 -25.29
C ASN A 48 -67.14 -2.29 -25.95
N PRO A 49 -67.33 -2.91 -27.12
CA PRO A 49 -68.63 -2.93 -27.81
C PRO A 49 -69.59 -3.94 -27.16
N GLY A 50 -70.84 -3.53 -26.91
CA GLY A 50 -71.88 -4.35 -26.29
C GLY A 50 -73.24 -3.64 -26.28
N PRO A 51 -74.29 -4.24 -25.67
CA PRO A 51 -75.61 -3.62 -25.52
C PRO A 51 -75.55 -2.29 -24.77
N GLU A 52 -74.58 -2.14 -23.87
CA GLU A 52 -74.19 -0.90 -23.20
C GLU A 52 -72.67 -0.70 -23.41
N PRO A 53 -72.24 0.20 -24.32
CA PRO A 53 -70.82 0.38 -24.61
C PRO A 53 -70.10 1.02 -23.41
N THR A 54 -68.98 0.42 -22.99
CA THR A 54 -68.15 0.93 -21.89
C THR A 54 -66.74 1.25 -22.35
N TRP A 55 -66.06 2.12 -21.61
CA TRP A 55 -64.66 2.48 -21.76
C TRP A 55 -63.87 1.88 -20.59
N SER A 56 -62.67 1.39 -20.87
CA SER A 56 -61.73 0.88 -19.86
C SER A 56 -60.35 1.51 -20.06
N ALA A 57 -59.66 1.82 -18.95
CA ALA A 57 -58.25 2.25 -18.95
C ALA A 57 -57.37 1.11 -18.43
N ILE A 58 -56.36 0.78 -19.21
CA ILE A 58 -55.33 -0.20 -18.88
C ILE A 58 -54.01 0.55 -18.73
N SER A 59 -53.31 0.38 -17.61
CA SER A 59 -51.96 0.92 -17.44
C SER A 59 -50.93 0.01 -18.13
N ARG A 60 -49.73 0.53 -18.43
CA ARG A 60 -48.59 -0.30 -18.90
C ARG A 60 -48.24 -1.45 -17.95
N SER A 61 -48.61 -1.35 -16.67
CA SER A 61 -48.40 -2.37 -15.64
C SER A 61 -49.50 -3.44 -15.58
N ASP A 62 -50.40 -3.47 -16.58
CA ASP A 62 -51.46 -4.47 -16.80
C ASP A 62 -52.62 -4.46 -15.78
N ASP A 63 -52.79 -3.36 -15.04
CA ASP A 63 -53.93 -3.16 -14.15
C ASP A 63 -55.12 -2.55 -14.90
N ASN A 64 -56.28 -3.21 -14.81
CA ASN A 64 -57.55 -2.62 -15.22
C ASN A 64 -58.00 -1.63 -14.14
N LEU A 65 -57.80 -0.35 -14.40
CA LEU A 65 -58.00 0.71 -13.40
C LEU A 65 -59.47 0.93 -13.11
N LYS A 66 -60.27 1.10 -14.17
CA LYS A 66 -61.70 1.39 -14.09
C LYS A 66 -62.38 1.16 -15.43
N THR A 67 -63.61 0.67 -15.39
CA THR A 67 -64.51 0.59 -16.53
C THR A 67 -65.75 1.45 -16.28
N SER A 68 -66.11 2.32 -17.21
CA SER A 68 -67.32 3.17 -17.12
C SER A 68 -67.93 3.43 -18.49
N ALA A 69 -69.23 3.69 -18.56
CA ALA A 69 -69.89 4.16 -19.77
C ALA A 69 -69.37 5.54 -20.26
N VAL A 70 -68.70 6.30 -19.39
CA VAL A 70 -68.25 7.67 -19.64
C VAL A 70 -66.72 7.73 -19.71
N LEU A 71 -66.17 8.03 -20.90
CA LEU A 71 -64.73 8.16 -21.17
C LEU A 71 -64.00 9.13 -20.21
N PRO A 72 -64.54 10.34 -19.91
CA PRO A 72 -63.94 11.25 -18.92
C PRO A 72 -63.66 10.61 -17.55
N GLU A 73 -64.56 9.76 -17.05
CA GLU A 73 -64.40 9.11 -15.74
C GLU A 73 -63.22 8.14 -15.72
N VAL A 74 -63.00 7.46 -16.84
CA VAL A 74 -61.89 6.53 -17.05
C VAL A 74 -60.57 7.28 -17.17
N ILE A 75 -60.55 8.42 -17.88
CA ILE A 75 -59.35 9.29 -18.00
C ILE A 75 -58.98 9.90 -16.65
N VAL A 76 -59.95 10.38 -15.87
CA VAL A 76 -59.70 10.92 -14.53
C VAL A 76 -59.11 9.84 -13.62
N SER A 77 -59.62 8.60 -13.66
CA SER A 77 -59.03 7.51 -12.86
C SER A 77 -57.58 7.17 -13.26
N ALA A 78 -57.22 7.29 -14.54
CA ALA A 78 -55.84 7.12 -15.00
C ALA A 78 -54.92 8.26 -14.53
N LEU A 79 -55.44 9.51 -14.52
CA LEU A 79 -54.73 10.66 -13.96
C LEU A 79 -54.49 10.51 -12.45
N ASP A 80 -55.51 10.11 -11.71
CA ASP A 80 -55.42 9.90 -10.27
C ASP A 80 -54.41 8.79 -9.94
N HIS A 81 -54.40 7.71 -10.71
CA HIS A 81 -53.40 6.66 -10.58
C HIS A 81 -51.98 7.19 -10.84
N LYS A 82 -51.76 7.89 -11.97
CA LYS A 82 -50.44 8.46 -12.29
C LYS A 82 -49.97 9.43 -11.21
N GLN A 83 -50.88 10.23 -10.67
CA GLN A 83 -50.58 11.17 -9.59
C GLN A 83 -50.22 10.43 -8.29
N ALA A 84 -50.91 9.34 -7.96
CA ALA A 84 -50.60 8.51 -6.81
C ALA A 84 -49.22 7.86 -6.95
N GLU A 85 -48.89 7.30 -8.12
CA GLU A 85 -47.58 6.69 -8.40
C GLU A 85 -46.45 7.71 -8.28
N LEU A 86 -46.59 8.87 -8.94
CA LEU A 86 -45.61 9.96 -8.84
C LEU A 86 -45.43 10.46 -7.41
N LYS A 87 -46.51 10.53 -6.64
CA LYS A 87 -46.44 10.91 -5.23
C LYS A 87 -45.66 9.87 -4.41
N THR A 88 -45.93 8.58 -4.61
CA THR A 88 -45.20 7.49 -3.94
C THR A 88 -43.71 7.55 -4.27
N THR A 89 -43.35 7.67 -5.55
CA THR A 89 -41.93 7.79 -5.97
C THR A 89 -41.27 9.04 -5.38
N LEU A 90 -41.98 10.17 -5.33
CA LEU A 90 -41.47 11.41 -4.75
C LEU A 90 -41.28 11.29 -3.22
N ASP A 91 -42.21 10.62 -2.54
CA ASP A 91 -42.11 10.35 -1.11
C ASP A 91 -40.93 9.41 -0.79
N GLU A 92 -40.72 8.37 -1.60
CA GLU A 92 -39.55 7.47 -1.50
C GLU A 92 -38.23 8.22 -1.72
N LEU A 93 -38.12 8.99 -2.80
CA LEU A 93 -36.92 9.78 -3.11
C LEU A 93 -36.62 10.82 -2.02
N ASN A 94 -37.65 11.50 -1.50
CA ASN A 94 -37.51 12.45 -0.40
C ASN A 94 -37.10 11.77 0.91
N ALA A 95 -37.52 10.52 1.14
CA ALA A 95 -37.12 9.75 2.31
C ALA A 95 -35.65 9.28 2.22
N ASP A 96 -35.14 9.04 1.01
CA ASP A 96 -33.77 8.55 0.79
C ASP A 96 -32.74 9.66 0.63
N GLN A 97 -33.12 10.82 0.09
CA GLN A 97 -32.25 11.99 -0.03
C GLN A 97 -31.47 12.34 1.27
N PRO A 98 -32.10 12.44 2.46
CA PRO A 98 -31.37 12.77 3.68
C PRO A 98 -30.39 11.67 4.09
N LYS A 99 -30.70 10.39 3.85
CA LYS A 99 -29.80 9.26 4.18
C LYS A 99 -28.54 9.32 3.32
N VAL A 100 -28.71 9.56 2.03
CA VAL A 100 -27.58 9.69 1.09
C VAL A 100 -26.74 10.91 1.45
N GLN A 101 -27.36 12.04 1.80
CA GLN A 101 -26.64 13.23 2.22
C GLN A 101 -25.84 12.99 3.51
N GLN A 102 -26.43 12.33 4.51
CA GLN A 102 -25.73 11.95 5.74
C GLN A 102 -24.54 11.03 5.45
N ASN A 103 -24.71 10.04 4.59
CA ASN A 103 -23.63 9.14 4.20
C ASN A 103 -22.49 9.89 3.50
N LEU A 104 -22.80 10.85 2.63
CA LEU A 104 -21.79 11.70 1.99
C LEU A 104 -21.04 12.55 3.02
N ASP A 105 -21.75 13.19 3.94
CA ASP A 105 -21.14 14.01 4.97
C ASP A 105 -20.23 13.19 5.89
N ASP A 106 -20.65 11.98 6.28
CA ASP A 106 -19.87 11.06 7.10
C ASP A 106 -18.62 10.54 6.38
N ILE A 107 -18.75 10.19 5.09
CA ILE A 107 -17.60 9.78 4.27
C ILE A 107 -16.61 10.94 4.12
N ASN A 108 -17.09 12.16 3.86
CA ASN A 108 -16.24 13.33 3.72
C ASN A 108 -15.48 13.63 5.02
N ARG A 109 -16.14 13.54 6.18
CA ARG A 109 -15.46 13.68 7.49
C ARG A 109 -14.37 12.63 7.69
N ARG A 110 -14.63 11.37 7.32
CA ARG A 110 -13.61 10.31 7.41
C ARG A 110 -12.43 10.61 6.50
N ILE A 111 -12.68 11.04 5.26
CA ILE A 111 -11.62 11.41 4.31
C ILE A 111 -10.77 12.57 4.86
N GLU A 112 -11.39 13.59 5.44
CA GLU A 112 -10.69 14.74 6.03
C GLU A 112 -9.76 14.35 7.18
N VAL A 113 -10.12 13.32 7.96
CA VAL A 113 -9.31 12.82 9.08
C VAL A 113 -8.26 11.80 8.61
N ASP A 114 -8.65 10.86 7.77
CA ASP A 114 -7.80 9.73 7.39
C ASP A 114 -6.71 10.13 6.40
N LYS A 115 -7.01 11.04 5.47
CA LYS A 115 -6.04 11.48 4.47
C LYS A 115 -4.76 12.07 5.08
N PRO A 116 -4.81 13.08 5.99
CA PRO A 116 -3.59 13.61 6.60
C PRO A 116 -2.87 12.58 7.47
N ALA A 117 -3.60 11.65 8.12
CA ALA A 117 -2.98 10.57 8.88
C ALA A 117 -2.21 9.59 7.98
N LEU A 118 -2.77 9.24 6.82
CA LEU A 118 -2.10 8.42 5.82
C LEU A 118 -0.90 9.15 5.20
N ASP A 119 -1.03 10.43 4.90
CA ASP A 119 0.07 11.24 4.37
C ASP A 119 1.23 11.34 5.37
N ALA A 120 0.93 11.53 6.66
CA ALA A 120 1.92 11.52 7.73
C ALA A 120 2.59 10.14 7.86
N HIS A 121 1.81 9.06 7.82
CA HIS A 121 2.35 7.70 7.88
C HIS A 121 3.27 7.39 6.70
N LEU A 122 2.92 7.82 5.49
CA LEU A 122 3.77 7.68 4.31
C LEU A 122 5.06 8.47 4.43
N ALA A 123 5.01 9.69 4.98
CA ALA A 123 6.20 10.50 5.22
C ALA A 123 7.14 9.82 6.24
N ASP A 124 6.60 9.31 7.35
CA ASP A 124 7.36 8.59 8.37
C ASP A 124 8.03 7.33 7.80
N GLN A 125 7.29 6.55 6.99
CA GLN A 125 7.85 5.36 6.34
C GLN A 125 8.95 5.71 5.34
N ALA A 126 8.78 6.78 4.56
CA ALA A 126 9.80 7.24 3.62
C ALA A 126 11.09 7.66 4.36
N GLN A 127 10.96 8.36 5.48
CA GLN A 127 12.10 8.73 6.31
C GLN A 127 12.80 7.49 6.89
N LEU A 128 12.03 6.54 7.43
CA LEU A 128 12.58 5.29 7.97
C LEU A 128 13.37 4.50 6.91
N LEU A 129 12.87 4.45 5.67
CA LEU A 129 13.56 3.78 4.56
C LEU A 129 14.88 4.46 4.21
N LEU A 130 14.93 5.80 4.23
CA LEU A 130 16.17 6.55 4.02
C LEU A 130 17.19 6.26 5.13
N GLU A 131 16.77 6.31 6.39
CA GLU A 131 17.63 6.02 7.54
C GLU A 131 18.16 4.58 7.50
N LEU A 132 17.32 3.59 7.18
CA LEU A 132 17.72 2.20 6.99
C LEU A 132 18.73 2.05 5.84
N GLY A 133 18.51 2.77 4.73
CA GLY A 133 19.44 2.79 3.60
C GLY A 133 20.83 3.32 4.00
N GLU A 134 20.88 4.41 4.76
CA GLU A 134 22.13 4.96 5.27
C GLU A 134 22.83 4.03 6.26
N GLN A 135 22.08 3.42 7.18
CA GLN A 135 22.62 2.44 8.13
C GLN A 135 23.18 1.21 7.41
N ALA A 136 22.48 0.70 6.39
CA ALA A 136 22.95 -0.43 5.59
C ALA A 136 24.24 -0.07 4.82
N ALA A 137 24.31 1.11 4.21
CA ALA A 137 25.51 1.59 3.53
C ALA A 137 26.70 1.77 4.49
N ASN A 138 26.45 2.31 5.69
CA ASN A 138 27.46 2.43 6.73
C ASN A 138 27.98 1.06 7.19
N LEU A 139 27.08 0.12 7.46
CA LEU A 139 27.44 -1.23 7.89
C LEU A 139 28.23 -1.95 6.79
N SER A 140 27.83 -1.82 5.52
CA SER A 140 28.56 -2.38 4.39
C SER A 140 30.00 -1.87 4.33
N ARG A 141 30.21 -0.56 4.50
CA ARG A 141 31.55 0.05 4.57
C ARG A 141 32.38 -0.49 5.73
N GLN A 142 31.76 -0.64 6.92
CA GLN A 142 32.44 -1.21 8.08
C GLN A 142 32.85 -2.67 7.88
N VAL A 143 31.99 -3.48 7.25
CA VAL A 143 32.30 -4.88 6.92
C VAL A 143 33.50 -4.94 5.98
N VAL A 144 33.51 -4.16 4.89
CA VAL A 144 34.64 -4.11 3.96
C VAL A 144 35.94 -3.71 4.66
N GLN A 145 35.89 -2.66 5.49
CA GLN A 145 37.05 -2.22 6.26
C GLN A 145 37.56 -3.32 7.21
N LYS A 146 36.66 -3.97 7.96
CA LYS A 146 37.03 -5.05 8.89
C LYS A 146 37.60 -6.27 8.17
N THR A 147 37.08 -6.61 7.00
CA THR A 147 37.65 -7.67 6.15
C THR A 147 39.06 -7.33 5.69
N GLN A 148 39.32 -6.08 5.29
CA GLN A 148 40.67 -5.63 4.92
C GLN A 148 41.63 -5.66 6.11
N GLU A 149 41.19 -5.18 7.28
CA GLU A 149 41.97 -5.27 8.53
C GLU A 149 42.30 -6.72 8.89
N GLY A 150 41.32 -7.63 8.79
CA GLY A 150 41.51 -9.07 9.02
C GLY A 150 42.55 -9.68 8.07
N SER A 151 42.45 -9.39 6.77
CA SER A 151 43.42 -9.88 5.78
C SER A 151 44.84 -9.35 6.03
N ALA A 152 44.97 -8.09 6.45
CA ALA A 152 46.27 -7.52 6.81
C ALA A 152 46.89 -8.22 8.03
N ILE A 153 46.08 -8.52 9.05
CA ILE A 153 46.50 -9.27 10.24
C ILE A 153 46.95 -10.68 9.85
N GLU A 154 46.17 -11.39 9.02
CA GLU A 154 46.53 -12.72 8.54
C GLU A 154 47.89 -12.74 7.84
N LYS A 155 48.17 -11.73 6.99
CA LYS A 155 49.46 -11.58 6.34
C LYS A 155 50.60 -11.41 7.37
N VAL A 156 50.44 -10.51 8.33
CA VAL A 156 51.44 -10.31 9.40
C VAL A 156 51.66 -11.58 10.23
N VAL A 157 50.60 -12.31 10.54
CA VAL A 157 50.70 -13.59 11.26
C VAL A 157 51.45 -14.63 10.43
N SER A 158 51.18 -14.71 9.13
CA SER A 158 51.90 -15.58 8.21
C SER A 158 53.40 -15.26 8.18
N ASP A 159 53.73 -13.98 8.00
CA ASP A 159 55.11 -13.50 7.95
C ASP A 159 55.83 -13.81 9.27
N ARG A 160 55.19 -13.54 10.42
CA ARG A 160 55.73 -13.87 11.74
C ARG A 160 55.95 -15.36 11.94
N ARG A 161 55.05 -16.22 11.46
CA ARG A 161 55.24 -17.67 11.51
C ARG A 161 56.48 -18.08 10.72
N SER A 162 56.65 -17.53 9.52
CA SER A 162 57.84 -17.82 8.70
C SER A 162 59.14 -17.38 9.39
N ASP A 163 59.13 -16.22 10.06
CA ASP A 163 60.28 -15.72 10.81
C ASP A 163 60.63 -16.60 12.00
N VAL A 164 59.63 -17.08 12.75
CA VAL A 164 59.86 -18.01 13.87
C VAL A 164 60.53 -19.29 13.38
N PHE A 165 60.07 -19.88 12.28
CA PHE A 165 60.71 -21.08 11.71
C PHE A 165 62.14 -20.80 11.27
N ARG A 166 62.39 -19.66 10.62
CA ARG A 166 63.75 -19.25 10.23
C ARG A 166 64.66 -19.10 11.44
N GLN A 167 64.20 -18.43 12.50
CA GLN A 167 64.95 -18.23 13.73
C GLN A 167 65.22 -19.54 14.46
N GLN A 168 64.24 -20.46 14.49
CA GLN A 168 64.44 -21.80 15.05
C GLN A 168 65.54 -22.56 14.32
N ASN A 169 65.55 -22.55 12.99
CA ASN A 169 66.61 -23.18 12.20
C ASN A 169 67.98 -22.53 12.47
N GLN A 170 68.06 -21.20 12.53
CA GLN A 170 69.31 -20.50 12.86
C GLN A 170 69.83 -20.87 14.25
N LEU A 171 68.93 -21.00 15.23
CA LEU A 171 69.28 -21.37 16.60
C LEU A 171 69.77 -22.82 16.67
N GLU A 172 69.17 -23.73 15.90
CA GLU A 172 69.65 -25.12 15.78
C GLU A 172 71.06 -25.18 15.18
N VAL A 173 71.34 -24.41 14.12
CA VAL A 173 72.68 -24.29 13.54
C VAL A 173 73.68 -23.74 14.56
N LEU A 174 73.34 -22.67 15.29
CA LEU A 174 74.22 -22.11 16.32
C LEU A 174 74.50 -23.09 17.45
N ARG A 175 73.52 -23.91 17.86
CA ARG A 175 73.74 -24.98 18.85
C ARG A 175 74.68 -26.06 18.32
N ALA A 176 74.56 -26.43 17.05
CA ALA A 176 75.46 -27.39 16.41
C ALA A 176 76.90 -26.83 16.32
N ASP A 177 77.06 -25.56 15.95
CA ASP A 177 78.35 -24.88 15.90
C ASP A 177 78.97 -24.76 17.29
N GLN A 178 78.19 -24.42 18.32
CA GLN A 178 78.66 -24.39 19.69
C GLN A 178 79.21 -25.76 20.12
N ALA A 179 78.46 -26.85 19.87
CA ALA A 179 78.92 -28.20 20.20
C ALA A 179 80.23 -28.56 19.47
N ARG A 180 80.37 -28.12 18.21
CA ARG A 180 81.61 -28.32 17.43
C ARG A 180 82.78 -27.53 18.00
N ILE A 181 82.57 -26.27 18.38
CA ILE A 181 83.60 -25.44 19.02
C ILE A 181 84.04 -26.08 20.34
N GLU A 182 83.10 -26.54 21.17
CA GLU A 182 83.41 -27.23 22.42
C GLU A 182 84.27 -28.49 22.20
N GLN A 183 83.99 -29.27 21.15
CA GLN A 183 84.83 -30.41 20.75
C GLN A 183 86.23 -29.99 20.33
N ILE A 184 86.37 -28.95 19.50
CA ILE A 184 87.66 -28.41 19.07
C ILE A 184 88.45 -27.91 20.27
N THR A 185 87.82 -27.21 21.22
CA THR A 185 88.48 -26.74 22.44
C THR A 185 89.02 -27.91 23.25
N ARG A 186 88.25 -28.99 23.44
CA ARG A 186 88.73 -30.20 24.13
C ARG A 186 89.94 -30.80 23.40
N GLN A 187 89.86 -30.95 22.08
CA GLN A 187 90.98 -31.44 21.26
C GLN A 187 92.22 -30.55 21.37
N MET A 188 92.06 -29.23 21.37
CA MET A 188 93.18 -28.30 21.54
C MET A 188 93.81 -28.41 22.92
N THR A 189 93.01 -28.54 23.98
CA THR A 189 93.50 -28.76 25.35
C THR A 189 94.32 -30.05 25.44
N ASP A 190 93.81 -31.14 24.87
CA ASP A 190 94.52 -32.43 24.84
C ASP A 190 95.85 -32.32 24.08
N LEU A 191 95.86 -31.61 22.94
CA LEU A 191 97.09 -31.35 22.16
C LEU A 191 98.10 -30.49 22.93
N ILE A 192 97.65 -29.47 23.65
CA ILE A 192 98.53 -28.64 24.50
C ILE A 192 99.17 -29.50 25.57
N GLU A 193 98.39 -30.34 26.28
CA GLU A 193 98.90 -31.24 27.31
C GLU A 193 99.93 -32.24 26.73
N GLN A 194 99.67 -32.77 25.54
CA GLN A 194 100.61 -33.64 24.84
C GLN A 194 101.91 -32.93 24.49
N ILE A 195 101.83 -31.71 23.94
CA ILE A 195 103.01 -30.90 23.60
C ILE A 195 103.81 -30.57 24.85
N ASP A 196 103.17 -30.12 25.93
CA ASP A 196 103.83 -29.80 27.20
C ASP A 196 104.56 -31.02 27.76
N THR A 197 103.92 -32.19 27.72
CA THR A 197 104.50 -33.46 28.15
C THR A 197 105.74 -33.83 27.32
N ASP A 198 105.68 -33.64 26.00
CA ASP A 198 106.80 -33.94 25.09
C ASP A 198 107.95 -32.92 25.23
N LEU A 199 107.64 -31.65 25.48
CA LEU A 199 108.59 -30.58 25.77
C LEU A 199 109.33 -30.87 27.08
N ASP A 200 108.60 -31.34 28.10
CA ASP A 200 109.17 -31.80 29.36
C ASP A 200 110.08 -33.03 29.20
N LYS A 201 109.69 -34.01 28.38
CA LYS A 201 110.56 -35.14 28.03
C LYS A 201 111.83 -34.67 27.32
N ALA A 202 111.70 -33.73 26.37
CA ALA A 202 112.83 -33.18 25.63
C ALA A 202 113.79 -32.43 26.57
N ARG A 203 113.29 -31.58 27.46
CA ARG A 203 114.08 -30.90 28.51
C ARG A 203 114.79 -31.88 29.44
N ARG A 204 114.11 -32.96 29.85
CA ARG A 204 114.75 -34.03 30.65
C ARG A 204 115.89 -34.70 29.89
N ARG A 205 115.70 -35.02 28.61
CA ARG A 205 116.75 -35.59 27.75
C ARG A 205 117.91 -34.63 27.55
N GLU A 206 117.64 -33.34 27.34
CA GLU A 206 118.68 -32.31 27.23
C GLU A 206 119.53 -32.25 28.50
N LYS A 207 118.91 -32.18 29.68
CA LYS A 207 119.62 -32.21 30.97
C LYS A 207 120.50 -33.46 31.11
N GLN A 208 119.98 -34.64 30.74
CA GLN A 208 120.73 -35.89 30.77
C GLN A 208 121.92 -35.88 29.78
N LEU A 209 121.75 -35.30 28.60
CA LEU A 209 122.83 -35.17 27.61
C LEU A 209 123.91 -34.21 28.09
N ARG A 210 123.55 -33.06 28.66
CA ARG A 210 124.52 -32.11 29.25
C ARG A 210 125.34 -32.76 30.37
N GLN A 211 124.69 -33.53 31.26
CA GLN A 211 125.37 -34.30 32.30
C GLN A 211 126.33 -35.37 31.74
N ARG A 212 126.01 -35.98 30.59
CA ARG A 212 126.86 -37.00 29.95
C ARG A 212 128.01 -36.42 29.14
N LEU A 213 127.85 -35.22 28.59
CA LEU A 213 128.86 -34.53 27.78
C LEU A 213 129.89 -33.76 28.62
N GLY A 214 129.70 -33.66 29.95
CA GLY A 214 130.70 -33.12 30.86
C GLY A 214 130.87 -31.60 30.78
N GLU A 215 129.84 -30.86 30.40
CA GLU A 215 129.80 -29.40 30.57
C GLU A 215 129.32 -29.05 31.98
N ASP A 216 130.20 -29.27 32.96
CA ASP A 216 130.18 -28.52 34.22
C ASP A 216 130.97 -27.22 33.98
N TYR A 217 130.28 -26.13 33.63
CA TYR A 217 130.67 -24.74 33.94
C TYR A 217 129.43 -23.85 34.03
#